data_AF-A0A6N9S5U2-F1
#
_entry.id   AF-A0A6N9S5U2-F1
#
_cell.length_a   1.000
_cell.length_b   1.000
_cell.length_c   1.000
_cell.angle_alpha   90.00
_cell.angle_beta   90.00
_cell.angle_gamma   90.00
#
_symmetry.space_group_name_H-M   'P 1'
#
loop_
_entity.id
_entity.type
_entity.pdbx_description
1 polymer ?
#
loop_
_entity_poly.entity_id
_entity_poly.type
_entity_poly.pdbx_seq_one_letter_code
_entity_poly.pdbx_strand_id
1 'polypeptide(L)'
;MASQHINIHNSGVMSGNVTTAGDMNVMPGGALRVAKTTIGGNLENGGTVQMNSEGGKPGNVLTVNGNYTGNNGLMTFNATLGGDNSPTDKMNV
;
A
#
# COMPACT_ATOMS: atom_id res chain seq x y z
N MET A 1 -9.66 5.50 18.86
CA MET A 1 -10.55 4.74 17.97
C MET A 1 -9.75 4.40 16.74
N ALA A 2 -9.30 3.15 16.59
CA ALA A 2 -8.70 2.70 15.33
C ALA A 2 -9.82 2.56 14.30
N SER A 3 -9.59 2.99 13.06
CA SER A 3 -10.58 2.77 12.00
C SER A 3 -10.74 1.27 11.76
N GLN A 4 -11.98 0.80 11.82
CA GLN A 4 -12.35 -0.59 11.54
C GLN A 4 -12.40 -0.85 10.03
N HIS A 5 -12.55 0.19 9.20
CA HIS A 5 -12.60 0.10 7.74
C HIS A 5 -12.25 1.44 7.09
N ILE A 6 -11.31 1.47 6.14
CA ILE A 6 -10.92 2.69 5.41
C ILE A 6 -11.29 2.57 3.94
N ASN A 7 -11.95 3.61 3.42
CA ASN A 7 -12.21 3.78 1.98
C ASN A 7 -11.42 4.96 1.43
N ILE A 8 -10.68 4.72 0.35
CA ILE A 8 -10.04 5.78 -0.44
C ILE A 8 -10.81 5.91 -1.75
N HIS A 9 -11.66 6.94 -1.84
CA HIS A 9 -12.48 7.23 -3.02
C HIS A 9 -11.66 7.89 -4.15
N ASN A 10 -12.31 8.06 -5.32
CA ASN A 10 -11.74 8.77 -6.47
C ASN A 10 -11.13 10.13 -6.08
N SER A 11 -9.91 10.38 -6.55
CA SER A 11 -9.07 11.54 -6.20
C SER A 11 -8.64 11.63 -4.73
N GLY A 12 -9.08 10.69 -3.87
CA GLY A 12 -8.63 10.56 -2.51
C GLY A 12 -7.20 10.02 -2.47
N VAL A 13 -6.37 10.59 -1.59
CA VAL A 13 -5.00 10.15 -1.37
C VAL A 13 -4.78 9.93 0.11
N MET A 14 -4.36 8.72 0.48
CA MET A 14 -3.80 8.43 1.79
C MET A 14 -2.29 8.31 1.66
N SER A 15 -1.53 8.97 2.54
CA SER A 15 -0.06 8.97 2.49
C SER A 15 0.53 9.12 3.89
N GLY A 16 1.81 8.73 4.03
CA GLY A 16 2.54 8.78 5.29
C GLY A 16 2.53 7.46 6.03
N ASN A 17 2.71 7.50 7.35
CA ASN A 17 2.67 6.31 8.19
C ASN A 17 1.21 5.95 8.49
N VAL A 18 0.77 4.77 8.06
CA VAL A 18 -0.62 4.34 8.14
C VAL A 18 -0.69 3.03 8.91
N THR A 19 -1.58 2.95 9.88
CA THR A 19 -1.92 1.70 10.56
C THR A 19 -3.42 1.62 10.74
N THR A 20 -4.04 0.59 10.19
CA THR A 20 -5.49 0.32 10.34
C THR A 20 -5.70 -0.87 11.25
N ALA A 21 -6.85 -0.93 11.94
CA ALA A 21 -7.23 -2.14 12.68
C ALA A 21 -7.97 -3.15 11.79
N GLY A 22 -8.72 -2.68 10.80
CA GLY A 22 -9.44 -3.55 9.87
C GLY A 22 -9.13 -3.26 8.40
N ASP A 23 -10.10 -3.54 7.53
CA ASP A 23 -9.89 -3.59 6.10
C ASP A 23 -9.62 -2.20 5.48
N MET A 24 -9.01 -2.23 4.31
CA MET A 24 -8.82 -1.05 3.46
C MET A 24 -9.31 -1.36 2.05
N ASN A 25 -10.11 -0.44 1.50
CA ASN A 25 -10.51 -0.45 0.11
C ASN A 25 -9.97 0.80 -0.60
N VAL A 26 -9.04 0.58 -1.52
CA VAL A 26 -8.56 1.60 -2.47
C VAL A 26 -9.43 1.50 -3.72
N MET A 27 -10.42 2.38 -3.82
CA MET A 27 -11.40 2.35 -4.90
C MET A 27 -10.79 2.92 -6.20
N PRO A 28 -11.40 2.66 -7.38
CA PRO A 28 -10.96 3.25 -8.63
C PRO A 28 -10.76 4.77 -8.54
N GLY A 29 -9.60 5.23 -9.00
CA GLY A 29 -9.17 6.63 -8.92
C GLY A 29 -8.66 7.09 -7.55
N GLY A 30 -8.72 6.25 -6.51
CA GLY A 30 -8.09 6.48 -5.21
C GLY A 30 -6.64 6.02 -5.17
N ALA A 31 -5.83 6.60 -4.28
CA ALA A 31 -4.42 6.26 -4.13
C ALA A 31 -4.00 6.04 -2.66
N LEU A 32 -3.30 4.93 -2.42
CA LEU A 32 -2.51 4.70 -1.20
C LEU A 32 -1.04 4.89 -1.52
N ARG A 33 -0.38 5.83 -0.86
CA ARG A 33 1.08 6.03 -0.93
C ARG A 33 1.74 5.39 0.27
N VAL A 34 2.44 4.29 0.03
CA VAL A 34 3.00 3.45 1.08
C VAL A 34 4.31 4.04 1.58
N ALA A 35 4.36 4.35 2.88
CA ALA A 35 5.60 4.52 3.65
C ALA A 35 5.73 3.38 4.67
N LYS A 36 5.58 3.66 5.98
CA LYS A 36 5.35 2.60 6.98
C LYS A 36 3.85 2.30 7.05
N THR A 37 3.38 1.35 6.26
CA THR A 37 1.95 1.02 6.16
C THR A 37 1.66 -0.40 6.60
N THR A 38 0.76 -0.52 7.58
CA THR A 38 0.19 -1.80 8.03
C THR A 38 -1.33 -1.73 7.92
N ILE A 39 -1.91 -2.68 7.20
CA ILE A 39 -3.35 -2.88 7.10
C ILE A 39 -3.72 -4.04 8.02
N GLY A 40 -4.55 -3.77 9.03
CA GLY A 40 -4.92 -4.75 10.04
C GLY A 40 -5.83 -5.87 9.55
N GLY A 41 -6.59 -5.62 8.48
CA GLY A 41 -7.43 -6.61 7.80
C GLY A 41 -7.01 -6.86 6.35
N ASN A 42 -8.00 -7.03 5.48
CA ASN A 42 -7.82 -7.23 4.05
C ASN A 42 -7.52 -5.90 3.33
N LEU A 43 -6.80 -5.98 2.22
CA LEU A 43 -6.61 -4.88 1.28
C LEU A 43 -7.30 -5.22 -0.05
N GLU A 44 -8.34 -4.46 -0.38
CA GLU A 44 -8.94 -4.45 -1.71
C GLU A 44 -8.37 -3.29 -2.53
N ASN A 45 -7.78 -3.59 -3.68
CA ASN A 45 -7.16 -2.59 -4.55
C ASN A 45 -7.81 -2.55 -5.93
N GLY A 46 -8.71 -1.60 -6.14
CA GLY A 46 -9.20 -1.19 -7.46
C GLY A 46 -8.65 0.16 -7.94
N GLY A 47 -7.85 0.85 -7.11
CA GLY A 47 -7.21 2.13 -7.41
C GLY A 47 -5.71 1.97 -7.67
N THR A 48 -4.89 2.81 -7.02
CA THR A 48 -3.43 2.72 -7.11
C THR A 48 -2.79 2.57 -5.74
N VAL A 49 -1.99 1.53 -5.56
CA VAL A 49 -1.06 1.39 -4.44
C VAL A 49 0.35 1.76 -4.92
N GLN A 50 0.84 2.89 -4.45
CA GLN A 50 2.12 3.48 -4.81
C GLN A 50 3.17 3.12 -3.77
N MET A 51 4.09 2.19 -4.08
CA MET A 51 5.19 1.83 -3.17
C MET A 51 6.35 2.84 -3.22
N ASN A 52 6.28 3.86 -4.07
CA ASN A 52 7.22 4.98 -4.09
C ASN A 52 6.80 6.07 -3.08
N SER A 53 7.16 5.92 -1.82
CA SER A 53 7.06 7.03 -0.84
C SER A 53 8.12 8.12 -1.11
N GLU A 54 7.92 9.31 -0.51
CA GLU A 54 8.69 10.54 -0.72
C GLU A 54 10.21 10.31 -0.87
N GLY A 55 10.76 10.78 -1.98
CA GLY A 55 12.18 10.64 -2.32
C GLY A 55 12.50 9.47 -3.26
N GLY A 56 11.53 8.61 -3.60
CA GLY A 56 11.66 7.63 -4.69
C GLY A 56 12.68 6.50 -4.43
N LYS A 57 13.07 6.30 -3.17
CA LYS A 57 14.02 5.25 -2.78
C LYS A 57 13.27 3.93 -2.57
N PRO A 58 13.70 2.82 -3.21
CA PRO A 58 13.17 1.49 -2.93
C PRO A 58 13.41 1.06 -1.48
N GLY A 59 12.57 0.17 -0.97
CA GLY A 59 12.68 -0.43 0.36
C GLY A 59 11.45 -0.23 1.25
N ASN A 60 10.35 0.30 0.71
CA ASN A 60 9.09 0.41 1.45
C ASN A 60 8.49 -0.97 1.68
N VAL A 61 7.83 -1.14 2.82
CA VAL A 61 7.14 -2.38 3.19
C VAL A 61 5.68 -2.07 3.43
N LEU A 62 4.82 -2.70 2.63
CA LEU A 62 3.40 -2.79 2.87
C LEU A 62 3.11 -4.11 3.57
N THR A 63 2.57 -4.05 4.78
CA THR A 63 2.10 -5.24 5.50
C THR A 63 0.57 -5.27 5.45
N VAL A 64 0.00 -6.38 5.00
CA VAL A 64 -1.44 -6.67 5.05
C VAL A 64 -1.59 -7.90 5.93
N ASN A 65 -2.31 -7.78 7.05
CA ASN A 65 -2.48 -8.88 7.98
C ASN A 65 -3.60 -9.86 7.55
N GLY A 66 -4.46 -9.44 6.62
CA GLY A 66 -5.44 -10.27 5.93
C GLY A 66 -5.04 -10.53 4.48
N ASN A 67 -6.03 -10.75 3.62
CA ASN A 67 -5.78 -11.02 2.21
C ASN A 67 -5.59 -9.74 1.38
N TYR A 68 -4.83 -9.84 0.31
CA TYR A 68 -4.81 -8.84 -0.76
C TYR A 68 -5.62 -9.30 -1.97
N THR A 69 -6.54 -8.45 -2.42
CA THR A 69 -7.33 -8.68 -3.62
C THR A 69 -7.09 -7.55 -4.62
N GLY A 70 -6.52 -7.89 -5.78
CA GLY A 70 -6.34 -6.96 -6.90
C GLY A 70 -7.61 -6.87 -7.77
N ASN A 71 -8.45 -5.88 -7.51
CA ASN A 71 -9.69 -5.61 -8.24
C ASN A 71 -9.44 -4.70 -9.46
N ASN A 72 -8.58 -5.15 -10.37
CA ASN A 72 -8.04 -4.34 -11.49
C ASN A 72 -7.25 -3.09 -11.06
N GLY A 73 -6.81 -3.02 -9.80
CA GLY A 73 -5.96 -1.94 -9.31
C GLY A 73 -4.50 -2.05 -9.79
N LEU A 74 -3.82 -0.91 -9.80
CA LEU A 74 -2.40 -0.78 -10.09
C LEU A 74 -1.61 -0.87 -8.78
N MET A 75 -0.50 -1.60 -8.79
CA MET A 75 0.51 -1.53 -7.74
C MET A 75 1.88 -1.27 -8.37
N THR A 76 2.57 -0.24 -7.90
CA THR A 76 3.92 0.09 -8.38
C THR A 76 4.95 -0.35 -7.36
N PHE A 77 6.00 -1.04 -7.81
CA PHE A 77 7.14 -1.44 -6.98
C PHE A 77 8.42 -0.86 -7.55
N ASN A 78 9.33 -0.47 -6.67
CA ASN A 78 10.68 -0.08 -7.04
C ASN A 78 11.70 -1.11 -6.56
N ALA A 79 12.76 -1.25 -7.33
CA ALA A 79 13.92 -2.04 -6.97
C ALA A 79 15.18 -1.35 -7.49
N THR A 80 16.28 -1.45 -6.74
CA THR A 80 17.61 -1.19 -7.28
C THR A 80 18.14 -2.49 -7.88
N LEU A 81 18.63 -2.47 -9.12
CA LEU A 81 19.25 -3.66 -9.71
C LEU A 81 20.69 -3.80 -9.21
N GLY A 82 21.02 -4.95 -8.63
CA GLY A 82 22.32 -5.22 -8.00
C GLY A 82 22.39 -6.65 -7.48
N GLY A 83 23.03 -6.86 -6.32
CA GLY A 83 23.09 -8.17 -5.67
C GLY A 83 21.89 -8.45 -4.76
N ASP A 84 21.92 -9.58 -4.05
CA ASP A 84 20.82 -10.08 -3.22
C ASP A 84 20.32 -9.09 -2.15
N ASN A 85 21.18 -8.16 -1.72
CA ASN A 85 20.88 -7.14 -0.71
C ASN A 85 20.34 -5.84 -1.30
N SER A 86 20.03 -5.80 -2.59
CA SER A 86 19.51 -4.59 -3.23
C SER A 86 18.18 -4.13 -2.61
N PRO A 87 18.05 -2.84 -2.28
CA PRO A 87 16.80 -2.27 -1.79
C PRO A 87 15.66 -2.55 -2.77
N THR A 88 14.59 -3.15 -2.26
CA THR A 88 13.42 -3.58 -3.03
C THR A 88 12.19 -3.36 -2.18
N ASP A 89 11.16 -2.75 -2.76
CA ASP A 89 9.86 -2.64 -2.11
C ASP A 89 9.25 -4.03 -1.89
N LYS A 90 8.61 -4.23 -0.75
CA LYS A 90 8.05 -5.54 -0.37
C LYS A 90 6.59 -5.41 0.02
N MET A 91 5.83 -6.43 -0.33
CA MET A 91 4.49 -6.64 0.17
C MET A 91 4.47 -7.94 0.97
N ASN A 92 4.02 -7.84 2.21
CA ASN A 92 3.82 -8.98 3.09
C ASN A 92 2.31 -9.17 3.26
N VAL A 93 1.82 -10.37 2.96
CA VAL A 93 0.42 -10.80 3.09
C VAL A 93 0.41 -12.11 3.86
#